data_AF-A0A3B9A2K2-F1
#
_entry.id   AF-A0A3B9A2K2-F1
#
_cell.length_a   1.000
_cell.length_b   1.000
_cell.length_c   1.000
_cell.angle_alpha   90.00
_cell.angle_beta   90.00
_cell.angle_gamma   90.00
#
_symmetry.space_group_name_H-M   'P 1'
#
loop_
_entity.id
_entity.type
_entity.pdbx_description
1 polymer ?
#
loop_
_entity_poly.entity_id
_entity_poly.type
_entity_poly.pdbx_seq_one_letter_code
_entity_poly.pdbx_strand_id
1 'polypeptide(L)'
;MVTTPSCTTENPSGNSYGCGYNGKTNGYVEEVIDLSRFAGKKILLRFEYVTDAAVNGEGLLLDDVSIPAINYFTDFESDEGGWQANGFVRIQNRLPQTFRLSLIYLGTNPRVEYLQLDEYQSLRHTVQLTESTEPVVLVISGTTRFTRQPASYTFSAQR
;
A
#
# COMPACT_ATOMS: atom_id res chain seq x y z
N MET A 1 9.94 23.82 -1.21
CA MET A 1 10.79 22.63 -1.03
C MET A 1 12.12 23.00 -0.40
N VAL A 2 12.74 22.07 0.32
CA VAL A 2 14.13 22.13 0.79
C VAL A 2 14.98 21.32 -0.18
N THR A 3 16.24 21.69 -0.35
CA THR A 3 17.19 20.86 -1.11
C THR A 3 17.61 19.70 -0.23
N THR A 4 17.55 18.48 -0.75
CA THR A 4 17.95 17.28 -0.03
C THR A 4 19.10 16.56 -0.76
N PRO A 5 19.95 15.79 -0.04
CA PRO A 5 21.15 15.18 -0.62
C PRO A 5 20.91 14.36 -1.89
N SER A 6 19.91 13.48 -1.89
CA SER A 6 19.67 12.54 -3.00
C SER A 6 18.57 12.98 -3.98
N CYS A 7 18.15 14.26 -3.95
CA CYS A 7 17.11 14.69 -4.87
C CYS A 7 17.61 14.96 -6.29
N THR A 8 16.66 14.96 -7.21
CA THR A 8 16.84 15.49 -8.56
C THR A 8 15.83 16.61 -8.82
N THR A 9 16.20 17.51 -9.73
CA THR A 9 15.32 18.57 -10.27
C THR A 9 14.85 18.25 -11.68
N GLU A 10 15.17 17.07 -12.21
CA GLU A 10 14.69 16.64 -13.51
C GLU A 10 13.17 16.58 -13.55
N ASN A 11 12.59 17.10 -14.64
CA ASN A 11 11.15 17.15 -14.82
C ASN A 11 10.73 16.68 -16.23
N PRO A 12 11.04 15.42 -16.61
CA PRO A 12 10.78 14.94 -17.97
C PRO A 12 9.28 14.85 -18.31
N SER A 13 8.42 14.62 -17.31
CA SER A 13 6.96 14.48 -17.48
C SER A 13 6.14 15.70 -17.06
N GLY A 14 6.78 16.79 -16.62
CA GLY A 14 6.09 18.00 -16.15
C GLY A 14 5.54 17.94 -14.73
N ASN A 15 5.72 16.82 -14.01
CA ASN A 15 5.15 16.56 -12.67
C ASN A 15 6.12 16.73 -11.50
N SER A 16 7.37 17.13 -11.73
CA SER A 16 8.33 17.44 -10.66
C SER A 16 8.21 18.90 -10.23
N TYR A 17 7.82 19.15 -8.96
CA TYR A 17 7.66 20.50 -8.40
C TYR A 17 8.95 21.13 -7.84
N GLY A 18 10.10 20.52 -8.09
CA GLY A 18 11.40 20.96 -7.62
C GLY A 18 12.31 19.80 -7.28
N CYS A 19 13.18 19.99 -6.28
CA CYS A 19 14.02 18.95 -5.71
C CYS A 19 13.13 17.88 -5.05
N GLY A 20 13.05 16.71 -5.68
CA GLY A 20 12.29 15.56 -5.20
C GLY A 20 13.08 14.26 -5.32
N TYR A 21 12.72 13.28 -4.50
CA TYR A 21 13.27 11.93 -4.60
C TYR A 21 12.56 11.15 -5.71
N ASN A 22 13.31 10.40 -6.50
CA ASN A 22 12.79 9.47 -7.49
C ASN A 22 13.66 8.20 -7.58
N GLY A 23 13.25 7.26 -8.44
CA GLY A 23 13.98 6.02 -8.65
C GLY A 23 13.71 4.97 -7.57
N LYS A 24 14.61 3.99 -7.47
CA LYS A 24 14.53 2.86 -6.53
C LYS A 24 15.82 2.79 -5.73
N THR A 25 15.71 2.62 -4.42
CA THR A 25 16.83 2.34 -3.53
C THR A 25 16.96 0.83 -3.26
N ASN A 26 18.16 0.39 -2.90
CA ASN A 26 18.41 -0.98 -2.44
C ASN A 26 18.31 -1.04 -0.91
N GLY A 27 17.12 -0.75 -0.37
CA GLY A 27 16.86 -0.63 1.07
C GLY A 27 16.73 0.83 1.53
N TYR A 28 16.79 1.04 2.85
CA TYR A 28 16.74 2.37 3.46
C TYR A 28 18.00 3.17 3.14
N VAL A 29 17.82 4.47 2.92
CA VAL A 29 18.89 5.46 2.77
C VAL A 29 18.68 6.52 3.83
N GLU A 30 19.74 6.86 4.56
CA GLU A 30 19.71 7.95 5.53
C GLU A 30 19.77 9.30 4.81
N GLU A 31 18.83 10.19 5.14
CA GLU A 31 18.73 11.53 4.56
C GLU A 31 18.89 12.58 5.66
N VAL A 32 19.88 13.47 5.51
CA VAL A 32 20.13 14.56 6.45
C VAL A 32 19.91 15.90 5.76
N ILE A 33 18.96 16.68 6.28
CA ILE A 33 18.55 17.96 5.70
C ILE A 33 18.84 19.10 6.68
N ASP A 34 19.59 20.10 6.23
CA ASP A 34 19.83 21.31 7.02
C ASP A 34 18.58 22.22 7.05
N LEU A 35 18.03 22.40 8.25
CA LEU A 35 16.89 23.28 8.52
C LEU A 35 17.30 24.61 9.19
N SER A 36 18.60 24.91 9.32
CA SER A 36 19.11 26.06 10.07
C SER A 36 18.53 27.40 9.61
N ARG A 37 18.17 27.54 8.33
CA ARG A 37 17.49 28.74 7.80
C ARG A 37 16.12 29.03 8.45
N PHE A 38 15.57 28.06 9.17
CA PHE A 38 14.30 28.17 9.89
C PHE A 38 14.45 28.26 11.41
N ALA A 39 15.67 28.33 11.94
CA ALA A 39 15.91 28.44 13.37
C ALA A 39 15.14 29.64 13.97
N GLY A 40 14.53 29.40 15.14
CA GLY A 40 13.71 30.40 15.85
C GLY A 40 12.30 30.63 15.26
N LYS A 41 11.93 29.94 14.17
CA LYS A 41 10.60 30.04 13.56
C LYS A 41 9.76 28.81 13.88
N LYS A 42 8.44 29.00 13.96
CA LYS A 42 7.48 27.89 13.90
C LYS A 42 7.23 27.56 12.43
N ILE A 43 7.52 26.32 12.03
CA ILE A 43 7.32 25.83 10.67
C ILE A 43 6.52 24.54 10.70
N LEU A 44 5.91 24.20 9.56
CA LEU A 44 5.37 22.86 9.31
C LEU A 44 6.32 22.12 8.38
N LEU A 45 6.67 20.90 8.74
CA LEU A 45 7.35 19.95 7.85
C LEU A 45 6.32 19.03 7.23
N ARG A 46 6.49 18.72 5.95
CA ARG A 46 5.55 17.91 5.17
C ARG A 46 6.33 17.04 4.20
N PHE A 47 5.93 15.77 4.12
CA PHE A 47 6.32 14.86 3.05
C PHE A 47 5.18 14.82 2.04
N GLU A 48 5.52 14.88 0.76
CA GLU A 48 4.55 14.89 -0.32
C GLU A 48 4.96 13.83 -1.34
N TYR A 49 4.04 12.90 -1.62
CA TYR A 49 4.22 11.86 -2.62
C TYR A 49 3.29 12.14 -3.79
N VAL A 50 3.87 12.50 -4.93
CA VAL A 50 3.15 12.87 -6.16
C VAL A 50 3.45 11.82 -7.22
N THR A 51 2.41 11.22 -7.78
CA THR A 51 2.50 10.23 -8.85
C THR A 51 1.75 10.68 -10.09
N ASP A 52 2.19 10.24 -11.26
CA ASP A 52 1.43 10.36 -12.49
C ASP A 52 0.58 9.10 -12.74
N ALA A 53 -0.11 9.05 -13.88
CA ALA A 53 -0.94 7.92 -14.27
C ALA A 53 -0.15 6.77 -14.96
N ALA A 54 1.16 6.92 -15.17
CA ALA A 54 1.94 6.03 -16.02
C ALA A 54 2.58 4.87 -15.26
N VAL A 55 3.30 5.14 -14.16
CA VAL A 55 4.04 4.10 -13.41
C VAL A 55 3.85 4.28 -11.92
N ASN A 56 3.47 3.20 -11.24
CA ASN A 56 3.32 3.16 -9.79
C ASN A 56 4.24 2.08 -9.21
N GLY A 57 5.20 2.49 -8.38
CA GLY A 57 6.08 1.60 -7.61
C GLY A 57 5.53 1.30 -6.21
N GLU A 58 6.39 0.82 -5.31
CA GLU A 58 6.06 0.60 -3.89
C GLU A 58 5.78 1.91 -3.13
N GLY A 59 6.28 3.03 -3.66
CA GLY A 59 6.08 4.36 -3.12
C GLY A 59 7.24 4.83 -2.25
N LEU A 60 6.94 5.71 -1.31
CA LEU A 60 7.89 6.21 -0.31
C LEU A 60 7.65 5.50 1.02
N LEU A 61 8.71 4.89 1.54
CA LEU A 61 8.80 4.41 2.92
C LEU A 61 9.63 5.42 3.71
N LEU A 62 9.16 5.79 4.89
CA LEU A 62 9.82 6.74 5.78
C LEU A 62 9.86 6.14 7.17
N ASP A 63 11.01 6.24 7.82
CA ASP A 63 11.25 5.70 9.16
C ASP A 63 12.29 6.55 9.89
N ASP A 64 12.39 6.38 11.21
CA ASP A 64 13.40 7.00 12.09
C ASP A 64 13.57 8.52 11.91
N VAL A 65 12.45 9.26 11.93
CA VAL A 65 12.47 10.72 11.75
C VAL A 65 12.96 11.41 13.02
N SER A 66 14.09 12.12 12.92
CA SER A 66 14.70 12.86 14.03
C SER A 66 14.89 14.34 13.75
N ILE A 67 14.70 15.17 14.79
CA ILE A 67 15.07 16.60 14.79
C ILE A 67 15.78 16.90 16.12
N PRO A 68 17.11 16.69 16.20
CA PRO A 68 17.87 16.80 17.44
C PRO A 68 17.80 18.19 18.09
N ALA A 69 17.71 19.26 17.30
CA ALA A 69 17.65 20.63 17.79
C ALA A 69 16.44 20.93 18.69
N ILE A 70 15.40 20.09 18.65
CA ILE A 70 14.22 20.18 19.51
C ILE A 70 13.97 18.88 20.30
N ASN A 71 14.97 18.00 20.38
CA ASN A 71 14.88 16.69 21.03
C ASN A 71 13.70 15.83 20.55
N TYR A 72 13.43 15.84 19.25
CA TYR A 72 12.33 15.09 18.64
C TYR A 72 12.85 13.84 17.92
N PHE A 73 12.14 12.72 18.10
CA PHE A 73 12.36 11.45 17.39
C PHE A 73 11.04 10.67 17.30
N THR A 74 10.83 9.96 16.18
CA THR A 74 9.76 8.96 16.02
C THR A 74 10.22 7.82 15.11
N ASP A 75 9.94 6.59 15.53
CA ASP A 75 10.10 5.35 14.77
C ASP A 75 8.76 4.85 14.19
N PHE A 76 7.65 5.53 14.50
CA PHE A 76 6.29 5.16 14.09
C PHE A 76 5.86 3.74 14.53
N GLU A 77 6.46 3.16 15.57
CA GLU A 77 6.12 1.79 15.97
C GLU A 77 4.88 1.73 16.87
N SER A 78 4.67 2.77 17.67
CA SER A 78 3.57 2.85 18.63
C SER A 78 2.46 3.84 18.23
N ASP A 79 2.80 4.92 17.53
CA ASP A 79 1.86 5.98 17.15
C ASP A 79 2.29 6.70 15.85
N GLU A 80 1.66 7.85 15.56
CA GLU A 80 1.98 8.68 14.38
C GLU A 80 3.14 9.67 14.63
N GLY A 81 3.76 9.68 15.82
CA GLY A 81 4.86 10.60 16.15
C GLY A 81 4.48 12.08 16.12
N GLY A 82 3.18 12.40 16.17
CA GLY A 82 2.67 13.77 15.99
C GLY A 82 2.49 14.21 14.52
N TRP A 83 2.71 13.30 13.55
CA TRP A 83 2.44 13.56 12.14
C TRP A 83 0.97 13.38 11.80
N GLN A 84 0.51 14.10 10.78
CA GLN A 84 -0.80 13.87 10.17
C GLN A 84 -0.60 13.15 8.84
N ALA A 85 -0.99 11.87 8.77
CA ALA A 85 -0.60 11.01 7.66
C ALA A 85 -1.20 11.43 6.30
N ASN A 86 -2.43 11.94 6.27
CA ASN A 86 -3.11 12.50 5.08
C ASN A 86 -2.82 11.75 3.75
N GLY A 87 -2.97 10.42 3.76
CA GLY A 87 -2.71 9.54 2.61
C GLY A 87 -1.60 8.52 2.85
N PHE A 88 -0.65 8.83 3.74
CA PHE A 88 0.29 7.84 4.26
C PHE A 88 -0.42 6.88 5.22
N VAL A 89 0.13 5.66 5.34
CA VAL A 89 -0.39 4.62 6.24
C VAL A 89 0.79 3.98 6.95
N ARG A 90 0.66 3.77 8.27
CA ARG A 90 1.63 3.07 9.09
C ARG A 90 1.55 1.57 8.82
N ILE A 91 2.66 0.93 8.50
CA ILE A 91 2.73 -0.49 8.14
C ILE A 91 3.91 -1.17 8.86
N GLN A 92 3.77 -2.45 9.22
CA GLN A 92 4.85 -3.26 9.80
C GLN A 92 5.43 -4.23 8.76
N ASN A 93 5.70 -3.73 7.54
CA ASN A 93 6.13 -4.51 6.36
C ASN A 93 5.21 -5.69 5.97
N ARG A 94 4.04 -5.81 6.60
CA ARG A 94 3.01 -6.80 6.30
C ARG A 94 1.67 -6.10 6.30
N LEU A 95 0.97 -6.20 5.17
CA LEU A 95 -0.43 -5.84 5.08
C LEU A 95 -1.25 -7.13 5.25
N PRO A 96 -2.25 -7.17 6.14
CA PRO A 96 -3.16 -8.31 6.22
C PRO A 96 -3.80 -8.55 4.86
N GLN A 97 -3.53 -9.71 4.26
CA GLN A 97 -4.12 -10.06 2.99
C GLN A 97 -5.58 -10.45 3.20
N THR A 98 -6.52 -9.76 2.55
CA THR A 98 -7.93 -10.13 2.55
C THR A 98 -8.38 -10.59 1.17
N PHE A 99 -9.39 -11.45 1.11
CA PHE A 99 -9.96 -11.94 -0.13
C PHE A 99 -11.49 -11.84 -0.13
N ARG A 100 -12.05 -11.74 -1.33
CA ARG A 100 -13.47 -11.95 -1.61
C ARG A 100 -13.59 -13.08 -2.63
N LEU A 101 -14.45 -14.06 -2.34
CA LEU A 101 -14.73 -15.15 -3.27
C LEU A 101 -16.13 -15.01 -3.86
N SER A 102 -16.25 -15.42 -5.12
CA SER A 102 -17.53 -15.55 -5.82
C SER A 102 -17.56 -16.86 -6.60
N LEU A 103 -18.68 -17.59 -6.53
CA LEU A 103 -18.98 -18.70 -7.43
C LEU A 103 -19.93 -18.19 -8.52
N ILE A 104 -19.55 -18.36 -9.77
CA ILE A 104 -20.36 -18.02 -10.94
C ILE A 104 -20.85 -19.32 -11.55
N TYR A 105 -22.16 -19.53 -11.49
CA TYR A 105 -22.84 -20.68 -12.08
C TYR A 105 -23.30 -20.29 -13.48
N LEU A 106 -22.92 -21.07 -14.48
CA LEU A 106 -23.15 -20.79 -15.91
C LEU A 106 -24.18 -21.75 -16.55
N GLY A 107 -25.06 -22.34 -15.74
CA GLY A 107 -26.13 -23.22 -16.20
C GLY A 107 -27.27 -22.47 -16.92
N THR A 108 -28.41 -23.15 -17.07
CA THR A 108 -29.64 -22.61 -17.68
C THR A 108 -30.19 -21.38 -16.97
N ASN A 109 -29.91 -21.23 -15.67
CA ASN A 109 -30.21 -20.03 -14.88
C ASN A 109 -28.93 -19.47 -14.23
N PRO A 110 -28.19 -18.59 -14.92
CA PRO A 110 -26.92 -18.06 -14.42
C PRO A 110 -27.11 -17.29 -13.11
N ARG A 111 -26.21 -17.54 -12.15
CA ARG A 111 -26.25 -16.88 -10.82
C ARG A 111 -24.87 -16.69 -10.25
N VAL A 112 -24.74 -15.72 -9.35
CA VAL A 112 -23.51 -15.44 -8.60
C VAL A 112 -23.78 -15.63 -7.12
N GLU A 113 -22.96 -16.45 -6.47
CA GLU A 113 -22.95 -16.61 -5.02
C GLU A 113 -21.69 -15.94 -4.45
N TYR A 114 -21.87 -15.03 -3.50
CA TYR A 114 -20.76 -14.41 -2.78
C TYR A 114 -20.48 -15.20 -1.50
N LEU A 115 -19.22 -15.61 -1.32
CA LEU A 115 -18.81 -16.39 -0.16
C LEU A 115 -18.11 -15.49 0.85
N GLN A 116 -18.46 -15.67 2.13
CA GLN A 116 -17.79 -15.02 3.25
C GLN A 116 -16.67 -15.91 3.77
N LEU A 117 -15.50 -15.31 3.97
CA LEU A 117 -14.37 -15.94 4.63
C LEU A 117 -14.40 -15.68 6.13
N ASP A 118 -13.76 -16.55 6.89
CA ASP A 118 -13.50 -16.32 8.31
C ASP A 118 -12.37 -15.29 8.56
N GLU A 119 -12.07 -15.05 9.84
CA GLU A 119 -11.00 -14.14 10.28
C GLU A 119 -9.60 -14.55 9.78
N TYR A 120 -9.41 -15.83 9.45
CA TYR A 120 -8.18 -16.39 8.91
C TYR A 120 -8.17 -16.49 7.38
N GLN A 121 -9.14 -15.85 6.72
CA GLN A 121 -9.30 -15.85 5.27
C GLN A 121 -9.45 -17.26 4.67
N SER A 122 -10.12 -18.14 5.42
CA SER A 122 -10.36 -19.53 5.07
C SER A 122 -11.86 -19.83 4.93
N LEU A 123 -12.16 -20.82 4.10
CA LEU A 123 -13.53 -21.31 3.91
C LEU A 123 -13.52 -22.76 3.38
N ARG A 124 -14.43 -23.57 3.92
CA ARG A 124 -14.85 -24.82 3.31
C ARG A 124 -16.29 -24.66 2.86
N HIS A 125 -16.55 -24.90 1.58
CA HIS A 125 -17.86 -24.68 0.98
C HIS A 125 -18.24 -25.85 0.06
N THR A 126 -19.52 -26.24 0.09
CA THR A 126 -20.07 -27.29 -0.77
C THR A 126 -20.79 -26.65 -1.95
N VAL A 127 -20.27 -26.88 -3.15
CA VAL A 127 -20.87 -26.36 -4.38
C VAL A 127 -22.15 -27.13 -4.71
N GLN A 128 -23.29 -26.46 -4.67
CA GLN A 128 -24.58 -27.02 -5.03
C GLN A 128 -24.85 -26.81 -6.53
N LEU A 129 -24.89 -27.91 -7.29
CA LEU A 129 -25.19 -27.88 -8.72
C LEU A 129 -26.67 -28.20 -8.96
N THR A 130 -27.33 -27.47 -9.85
CA THR A 130 -28.69 -27.82 -10.30
C THR A 130 -28.67 -28.94 -11.34
N GLU A 131 -27.57 -29.03 -12.11
CA GLU A 131 -27.34 -30.06 -13.11
C GLU A 131 -25.92 -30.62 -12.97
N SER A 132 -25.72 -31.91 -13.17
CA SER A 132 -24.39 -32.55 -13.00
C SER A 132 -23.30 -32.02 -13.94
N THR A 133 -23.71 -31.35 -15.01
CA THR A 133 -22.84 -30.73 -16.02
C THR A 133 -22.80 -29.20 -15.92
N GLU A 134 -23.43 -28.59 -14.91
CA GLU A 134 -23.45 -27.14 -14.71
C GLU A 134 -22.01 -26.62 -14.53
N PRO A 135 -21.49 -25.75 -15.43
CA PRO A 135 -20.17 -25.17 -15.25
C PRO A 135 -20.19 -24.16 -14.10
N VAL A 136 -19.18 -24.24 -13.22
CA VAL A 136 -19.00 -23.30 -12.11
C VAL A 136 -17.60 -22.72 -12.14
N VAL A 137 -17.50 -21.39 -12.05
CA VAL A 137 -16.24 -20.65 -12.00
C VAL A 137 -16.05 -20.10 -10.59
N LEU A 138 -14.92 -20.43 -9.97
CA LEU A 138 -14.47 -19.79 -8.74
C LEU A 138 -13.64 -18.54 -9.08
N VAL A 139 -14.09 -17.40 -8.58
CA VAL A 139 -13.35 -16.13 -8.65
C VAL A 139 -12.78 -15.82 -7.27
N ILE A 140 -11.46 -15.62 -7.20
CA ILE A 140 -10.74 -15.24 -5.99
C ILE A 140 -10.16 -13.84 -6.24
N SER A 141 -10.58 -12.86 -5.43
CA SER A 141 -10.11 -11.48 -5.56
C SER A 141 -9.40 -11.04 -4.29
N GLY A 142 -8.14 -10.60 -4.39
CA GLY A 142 -7.47 -9.91 -3.29
C GLY A 142 -8.10 -8.54 -3.05
N THR A 143 -8.40 -8.21 -1.79
CA THR A 143 -9.12 -6.98 -1.40
C THR A 143 -8.32 -6.05 -0.51
N THR A 144 -7.08 -6.40 -0.20
CA THR A 144 -6.16 -5.58 0.59
C THR A 144 -5.91 -4.25 -0.11
N ARG A 145 -6.20 -3.16 0.59
CA ARG A 145 -5.93 -1.81 0.07
C ARG A 145 -4.43 -1.53 0.11
N PHE A 146 -3.99 -0.56 -0.67
CA PHE A 146 -2.62 -0.02 -0.65
C PHE A 146 -1.52 -1.01 -1.04
N THR A 147 -1.86 -2.13 -1.68
CA THR A 147 -0.89 -3.06 -2.26
C THR A 147 -1.22 -3.37 -3.72
N ARG A 148 -0.17 -3.58 -4.51
CA ARG A 148 -0.25 -4.15 -5.86
C ARG A 148 0.50 -5.48 -5.97
N GLN A 149 1.00 -5.99 -4.84
CA GLN A 149 1.74 -7.24 -4.78
C GLN A 149 0.79 -8.41 -5.05
N PRO A 150 1.21 -9.42 -5.85
CA PRO A 150 0.43 -10.64 -6.04
C PRO A 150 0.14 -11.32 -4.71
N ALA A 151 -1.13 -11.67 -4.48
CA ALA A 151 -1.54 -12.40 -3.28
C ALA A 151 -1.46 -13.91 -3.52
N SER A 152 -0.75 -14.62 -2.65
CA SER A 152 -0.72 -16.09 -2.67
C SER A 152 -1.99 -16.66 -2.04
N TYR A 153 -2.53 -17.71 -2.66
CA TYR A 153 -3.67 -18.46 -2.14
C TYR A 153 -3.51 -19.95 -2.49
N THR A 154 -4.23 -20.79 -1.77
CA THR A 154 -4.35 -22.23 -2.06
C THR A 154 -5.81 -22.61 -2.10
N PHE A 155 -6.20 -23.43 -3.07
CA PHE A 155 -7.52 -24.03 -3.09
C PHE A 155 -7.40 -25.49 -3.50
N SER A 156 -8.38 -26.29 -3.07
CA SER A 156 -8.55 -27.66 -3.54
C SER A 156 -10.02 -27.92 -3.79
N ALA A 157 -10.30 -28.78 -4.77
CA ALA A 157 -11.65 -29.22 -5.10
C ALA A 157 -11.62 -30.73 -5.25
N GLN A 158 -12.65 -31.38 -4.70
CA GLN A 158 -12.85 -32.83 -4.80
C GLN A 158 -14.32 -33.08 -5.13
N ARG A 159 -14.56 -34.15 -5.90
CA ARG A 159 -15.90 -34.65 -6.21
C ARG A 159 -16.34 -35.66 -5.15
#